data_AF-A0AAE0E8H9-F1
#
_entry.id   AF-A0AAE0E8H9-F1
#
_cell.length_a   1.000
_cell.length_b   1.000
_cell.length_c   1.000
_cell.angle_alpha   90.00
_cell.angle_beta   90.00
_cell.angle_gamma   90.00
#
_symmetry.space_group_name_H-M   'P 1'
#
loop_
_entity.id
_entity.type
_entity.pdbx_description
1 polymer ?
#
loop_
_entity_poly.entity_id
_entity_poly.type
_entity_poly.pdbx_seq_one_letter_code
_entity_poly.pdbx_strand_id
1 'polypeptide(L)'
;MEVGSTSARILIDCLKVFLGDGGRTKFWKDLKIDDIPLAEFFPRIYALAVNKSGVVGEFGAWNGCRWCWNIVTWRPILGWEELVWYLFLTELRKFKIRKMCHDSLVWSIMPSGNFSVCSFRRELEYRKLSISAGKVNSLI
;
A
#
# COMPACT_ATOMS: atom_id res chain seq x y z
N MET A 1 25.06 -13.87 -9.32
CA MET A 1 25.14 -12.83 -8.27
C MET A 1 23.94 -11.90 -8.46
N GLU A 2 22.83 -12.10 -7.73
CA GLU A 2 21.72 -11.12 -7.64
C GLU A 2 20.90 -11.31 -6.34
N VAL A 3 21.53 -11.81 -5.27
CA VAL A 3 20.85 -12.11 -4.00
C VAL A 3 20.32 -10.83 -3.31
N GLY A 4 20.86 -9.65 -3.67
CA GLY A 4 20.41 -8.35 -3.18
C GLY A 4 19.02 -7.92 -3.66
N SER A 5 18.62 -8.28 -4.88
CA SER A 5 17.35 -7.85 -5.48
C SER A 5 16.14 -8.61 -4.92
N THR A 6 16.26 -9.94 -4.78
CA THR A 6 15.17 -10.78 -4.27
C THR A 6 14.91 -10.58 -2.79
N SER A 7 15.97 -10.41 -1.99
CA SER A 7 15.84 -10.25 -0.54
C SER A 7 15.19 -8.92 -0.18
N ALA A 8 15.58 -7.83 -0.86
CA ALA A 8 14.96 -6.51 -0.69
C ALA A 8 13.47 -6.54 -1.09
N ARG A 9 13.12 -7.25 -2.17
CA ARG A 9 11.71 -7.37 -2.60
C ARG A 9 10.86 -8.10 -1.56
N ILE A 10 11.33 -9.24 -1.04
CA ILE A 10 10.63 -9.98 0.01
C ILE A 10 10.47 -9.13 1.28
N LEU A 11 11.49 -8.35 1.63
CA LEU A 11 11.41 -7.42 2.75
C LEU A 11 10.31 -6.37 2.54
N ILE A 12 10.23 -5.76 1.36
CA ILE A 12 9.20 -4.76 1.03
C ILE A 12 7.80 -5.40 1.01
N ASP A 13 7.62 -6.58 0.44
CA ASP A 13 6.33 -7.28 0.38
C ASP A 13 5.76 -7.57 1.77
N CYS A 14 6.64 -7.88 2.72
CA CYS A 14 6.29 -8.21 4.10
C CYS A 14 6.18 -6.99 5.03
N LEU A 15 6.51 -5.79 4.54
CA LEU A 15 6.28 -4.54 5.25
C LEU A 15 4.92 -3.97 4.84
N LYS A 16 4.06 -3.73 5.83
CA LYS A 16 2.80 -3.03 5.63
C LYS A 16 2.86 -1.67 6.31
N VAL A 17 2.42 -0.64 5.59
CA VAL A 17 2.30 0.70 6.15
C VAL A 17 1.09 0.75 7.06
N PHE A 18 1.31 1.22 8.27
CA PHE A 18 0.27 1.49 9.23
C PHE A 18 0.05 3.00 9.31
N LEU A 19 -1.12 3.44 8.85
CA LEU A 19 -1.45 4.85 8.69
C LEU A 19 -1.83 5.46 10.03
N GLY A 20 -1.00 6.39 10.51
CA GLY A 20 -1.22 7.18 11.70
C GLY A 20 -1.80 8.54 11.35
N ASP A 21 -1.05 9.60 11.59
CA ASP A 21 -1.37 10.97 11.23
C ASP A 21 -1.26 11.25 9.73
N GLY A 22 -0.73 10.30 8.95
CA GLY A 22 -0.60 10.40 7.50
C GLY A 22 0.47 11.39 7.06
N GLY A 23 1.37 11.81 7.96
CA GLY A 23 2.36 12.85 7.68
C GLY A 23 3.61 12.36 6.93
N ARG A 24 3.80 11.04 6.78
CA ARG A 24 5.02 10.46 6.17
C ARG A 24 4.72 9.57 4.96
N THR A 25 3.50 9.10 4.84
CA THR A 25 3.09 8.21 3.75
C THR A 25 2.60 9.03 2.56
N LYS A 26 3.21 8.88 1.38
CA LYS A 26 2.75 9.53 0.14
C LYS A 26 1.48 8.86 -0.34
N PHE A 27 0.40 9.64 -0.48
CA PHE A 27 -0.92 9.12 -0.82
C PHE A 27 -0.92 8.30 -2.11
N TRP A 28 -0.37 8.84 -3.20
CA TRP A 28 -0.44 8.17 -4.51
C TRP A 28 0.59 7.07 -4.73
N LYS A 29 1.75 7.16 -4.08
CA LYS A 29 2.92 6.31 -4.35
C LYS A 29 3.13 5.20 -3.32
N ASP A 30 2.77 5.47 -2.07
CA ASP A 30 3.03 4.55 -0.96
C ASP A 30 1.78 3.75 -0.56
N LEU A 31 0.58 4.31 -0.76
CA LEU A 31 -0.66 3.52 -0.62
C LEU A 31 -0.79 2.57 -1.80
N LYS A 32 -1.11 1.31 -1.48
CA LYS A 32 -1.18 0.22 -2.44
C LYS A 32 -2.45 -0.60 -2.28
N ILE A 33 -2.97 -1.09 -3.40
CA ILE A 33 -4.03 -2.08 -3.48
C ILE A 33 -3.42 -3.28 -4.18
N ASP A 34 -3.46 -4.46 -3.55
CA ASP A 34 -2.83 -5.68 -4.08
C ASP A 34 -1.38 -5.46 -4.54
N ASP A 35 -0.61 -4.75 -3.70
CA ASP A 35 0.78 -4.35 -3.90
C ASP A 35 1.05 -3.38 -5.08
N ILE A 36 0.01 -2.90 -5.76
CA ILE A 36 0.07 -1.88 -6.82
C ILE A 36 -0.22 -0.48 -6.24
N PRO A 37 0.63 0.53 -6.46
CA PRO A 37 0.39 1.91 -6.01
C PRO A 37 -0.93 2.49 -6.53
N LEU A 38 -1.59 3.35 -5.74
CA LEU A 38 -2.84 4.00 -6.16
C LEU A 38 -2.69 4.78 -7.48
N ALA A 39 -1.53 5.39 -7.74
CA ALA A 39 -1.26 6.08 -9.00
C ALA A 39 -1.34 5.16 -10.22
N GLU A 40 -0.94 3.89 -10.07
CA GLU A 40 -0.92 2.88 -11.13
C GLU A 40 -2.24 2.13 -11.21
N PHE A 41 -2.90 1.91 -10.08
CA PHE A 41 -4.19 1.23 -10.01
C PHE A 41 -5.34 2.12 -10.52
N PHE A 42 -5.27 3.44 -10.27
CA PHE A 42 -6.25 4.42 -10.72
C PHE A 42 -5.61 5.54 -11.55
N PRO A 43 -5.00 5.22 -12.72
CA PRO A 43 -4.23 6.18 -13.49
C PRO A 43 -5.09 7.34 -14.02
N ARG A 44 -6.37 7.07 -14.30
CA ARG A 44 -7.33 8.10 -14.74
C ARG A 44 -7.59 9.13 -13.65
N ILE A 45 -7.78 8.70 -12.41
CA ILE A 45 -8.02 9.62 -11.29
C ILE A 45 -6.72 10.33 -10.92
N TYR A 46 -5.59 9.63 -10.93
CA TYR A 46 -4.28 10.21 -10.70
C TYR A 46 -3.95 11.33 -11.69
N ALA A 47 -4.31 11.17 -12.97
CA ALA A 47 -4.16 12.22 -13.98
C ALA A 47 -4.96 13.49 -13.65
N LEU A 48 -6.06 13.35 -12.90
CA LEU A 48 -6.92 14.45 -12.45
C LEU A 48 -6.51 15.05 -11.10
N ALA A 49 -5.64 14.40 -10.35
CA ALA A 49 -5.22 14.87 -9.04
C ALA A 49 -4.43 16.19 -9.13
N VAL A 50 -4.81 17.17 -8.31
CA VAL A 50 -4.07 18.43 -8.18
C VAL A 50 -2.74 18.19 -7.48
N ASN A 51 -2.78 17.46 -6.35
CA ASN A 51 -1.60 17.11 -5.58
C ASN A 51 -1.19 15.66 -5.87
N LYS A 52 -0.07 15.47 -6.58
CA LYS A 52 0.44 14.14 -6.97
C LYS A 52 1.53 13.59 -6.06
N SER A 53 2.11 14.43 -5.21
CA SER A 53 3.23 14.10 -4.33
C SER A 53 2.89 14.22 -2.84
N GLY A 54 1.67 14.65 -2.51
CA GLY A 54 1.23 14.90 -1.16
C GLY A 54 1.19 13.65 -0.28
N VAL A 55 1.22 13.90 1.01
CA VAL A 55 1.10 12.88 2.06
C VAL A 55 -0.36 12.63 2.43
N VAL A 56 -0.67 11.46 2.96
CA VAL A 56 -2.04 11.02 3.31
C VAL A 56 -2.81 12.05 4.14
N GLY A 57 -2.13 12.74 5.07
CA GLY A 57 -2.71 13.78 5.92
C GLY A 57 -3.29 14.99 5.15
N GLU A 58 -2.85 15.22 3.91
CA GLU A 58 -3.34 16.31 3.05
C GLU A 58 -4.60 15.92 2.24
N PHE A 59 -4.95 14.63 2.20
CA PHE A 59 -6.07 14.11 1.41
C PHE A 59 -7.28 13.78 2.28
N GLY A 60 -7.40 14.37 3.46
CA GLY A 60 -8.55 14.16 4.32
C GLY A 60 -8.49 14.91 5.63
N ALA A 61 -9.53 14.72 6.43
CA ALA A 61 -9.65 15.32 7.73
C ALA A 61 -10.37 14.39 8.70
N TRP A 62 -10.09 14.57 9.99
CA TRP A 62 -10.82 13.89 11.04
C TRP A 62 -12.16 14.56 11.30
N ASN A 63 -13.26 13.84 11.05
CA ASN A 63 -14.58 14.21 11.55
C ASN A 63 -14.88 13.37 12.81
N GLY A 64 -14.58 13.96 13.98
CA GLY A 64 -14.64 13.27 15.27
C GLY A 64 -13.62 12.12 15.36
N CYS A 65 -14.14 10.88 15.33
CA CYS A 65 -13.37 9.63 15.37
C CYS A 65 -13.27 8.92 14.01
N ARG A 66 -13.83 9.50 12.94
CA ARG A 66 -13.78 8.92 11.59
C ARG A 66 -12.90 9.77 10.70
N TRP A 67 -12.04 9.11 9.93
CA TRP A 67 -11.30 9.76 8.85
C TRP A 67 -12.22 9.95 7.65
N CYS A 68 -12.23 11.17 7.10
CA CYS A 68 -12.97 11.53 5.91
C CYS A 68 -11.98 11.92 4.81
N TRP A 69 -11.94 11.14 3.75
CA TRP A 69 -11.13 11.43 2.56
C TRP A 69 -11.66 12.67 1.83
N ASN A 70 -10.75 13.53 1.39
CA ASN A 70 -10.99 14.73 0.60
C ASN A 70 -9.97 14.79 -0.57
N ILE A 71 -10.39 14.38 -1.76
CA ILE A 71 -9.53 14.31 -2.94
C ILE A 71 -9.95 15.41 -3.89
N VAL A 72 -9.04 16.34 -4.16
CA VAL A 72 -9.28 17.47 -5.06
C VAL A 72 -8.75 17.16 -6.44
N THR A 73 -9.64 17.24 -7.44
CA THR A 73 -9.29 17.13 -8.85
C THR A 73 -9.24 18.50 -9.52
N TRP A 74 -8.40 18.68 -10.54
CA TRP A 74 -8.25 19.98 -11.22
C TRP A 74 -9.47 20.37 -12.06
N ARG A 75 -10.35 19.41 -12.34
CA ARG A 75 -11.68 19.60 -12.92
C ARG A 75 -12.69 18.63 -12.29
N PRO A 76 -14.01 18.88 -12.42
CA PRO A 76 -15.03 17.92 -12.01
C PRO A 76 -14.86 16.56 -12.69
N ILE A 77 -15.28 15.50 -11.99
CA ILE A 77 -15.43 14.15 -12.54
C ILE A 77 -16.55 14.18 -13.58
N LEU A 78 -16.28 13.68 -14.78
CA LEU A 78 -17.25 13.60 -15.87
C LEU A 78 -18.04 12.29 -15.78
N GLY A 79 -19.22 12.22 -16.39
CA GLY A 79 -20.12 11.06 -16.26
C GLY A 79 -19.47 9.70 -16.58
N TRP A 80 -18.59 9.65 -17.59
CA TRP A 80 -17.87 8.42 -17.93
C TRP A 80 -16.74 8.06 -16.94
N GLU A 81 -16.37 8.95 -16.03
CA GLU A 81 -15.37 8.75 -14.96
C GLU A 81 -16.02 8.40 -13.62
N GLU A 82 -17.33 8.55 -13.47
CA GLU A 82 -18.05 8.34 -12.21
C GLU A 82 -17.89 6.92 -11.66
N LEU A 83 -17.95 5.90 -12.51
CA LEU A 83 -17.76 4.52 -12.09
C LEU A 83 -16.36 4.30 -11.52
N VAL A 84 -15.32 4.82 -12.20
CA VAL A 84 -13.93 4.70 -11.77
C VAL A 84 -13.72 5.45 -10.46
N TRP A 85 -14.32 6.64 -10.32
CA TRP A 85 -14.28 7.43 -9.11
C TRP A 85 -14.96 6.72 -7.92
N TYR A 86 -16.11 6.10 -8.14
CA TYR A 86 -16.82 5.33 -7.13
C TYR A 86 -16.00 4.13 -6.64
N LEU A 87 -15.38 3.39 -7.56
CA LEU A 87 -14.49 2.28 -7.21
C LEU A 87 -13.28 2.77 -6.40
N PHE A 88 -12.67 3.87 -6.84
CA PHE A 88 -11.56 4.50 -6.11
C PHE A 88 -11.93 4.86 -4.67
N LEU A 89 -13.04 5.57 -4.46
CA LEU A 89 -13.50 5.93 -3.12
C LEU A 89 -13.84 4.69 -2.27
N THR A 90 -14.37 3.63 -2.89
CA THR A 90 -14.67 2.37 -2.21
C THR A 90 -13.40 1.70 -1.69
N GLU A 91 -12.33 1.67 -2.49
CA GLU A 91 -11.03 1.16 -2.06
C GLU A 91 -10.41 2.03 -0.96
N LEU A 92 -10.51 3.37 -1.07
CA LEU A 92 -10.01 4.27 -0.04
C LEU A 92 -10.65 4.03 1.33
N ARG A 93 -11.94 3.67 1.37
CA ARG A 93 -12.64 3.39 2.63
C ARG A 93 -12.12 2.16 3.37
N LYS A 94 -11.38 1.27 2.69
CA LYS A 94 -10.78 0.08 3.31
C LYS A 94 -9.54 0.43 4.13
N PHE A 95 -8.86 1.54 3.82
CA PHE A 95 -7.70 2.00 4.58
C PHE A 95 -8.10 2.48 5.98
N LYS A 96 -7.47 1.90 7.00
CA LYS A 96 -7.69 2.28 8.40
C LYS A 96 -6.60 3.25 8.83
N ILE A 97 -7.00 4.49 9.08
CA ILE A 97 -6.14 5.53 9.63
C ILE A 97 -6.38 5.62 11.13
N ARG A 98 -5.34 5.80 11.95
CA ARG A 98 -5.45 5.94 13.41
C ARG A 98 -5.07 7.32 13.88
N LYS A 99 -5.97 7.93 14.65
CA LYS A 99 -5.75 9.25 15.24
C LYS A 99 -4.61 9.20 16.26
N MET A 100 -3.76 10.24 16.26
CA MET A 100 -2.70 10.47 17.25
C MET A 100 -1.56 9.43 17.30
N CYS A 101 -1.41 8.59 16.27
CA CYS A 101 -0.21 7.77 16.09
C CYS A 101 0.59 8.32 14.92
N HIS A 102 1.92 8.21 14.93
CA HIS A 102 2.70 8.47 13.72
C HIS A 102 2.56 7.29 12.75
N ASP A 103 2.73 7.57 11.46
CA ASP A 103 2.89 6.53 10.44
C ASP A 103 4.04 5.57 10.82
N SER A 104 3.78 4.26 10.74
CA SER A 104 4.77 3.23 11.07
C SER A 104 4.77 2.08 10.08
N LEU A 105 5.89 1.37 9.99
CA LEU A 105 5.99 0.14 9.22
C LEU A 105 5.81 -1.05 10.14
N VAL A 106 4.94 -1.97 9.75
CA VAL A 106 4.61 -3.17 10.51
C VAL A 106 5.02 -4.39 9.72
N TRP A 107 5.71 -5.31 10.38
CA TRP A 107 6.12 -6.59 9.82
C TRP A 107 4.95 -7.56 9.81
N SER A 108 4.40 -7.85 8.63
CA SER A 108 3.16 -8.63 8.50
C SER A 108 3.32 -10.13 8.79
N ILE A 109 4.55 -10.63 8.90
CA ILE A 109 4.85 -12.05 9.15
C ILE A 109 4.64 -12.42 10.61
N MET A 110 4.82 -11.46 11.52
CA MET A 110 4.73 -11.70 12.96
C MET A 110 3.50 -11.01 13.53
N PRO A 111 2.71 -11.70 14.39
CA PRO A 111 1.56 -11.08 15.05
C PRO A 111 1.91 -9.84 15.89
N SER A 112 3.15 -9.79 16.40
CA SER A 112 3.66 -8.63 17.14
C SER A 112 3.88 -7.40 16.26
N GLY A 113 3.92 -7.55 14.94
CA GLY A 113 4.22 -6.48 14.01
C GLY A 113 5.69 -6.05 13.98
N ASN A 114 6.54 -6.66 14.81
CA ASN A 114 7.95 -6.30 14.93
C ASN A 114 8.81 -7.07 13.93
N PHE A 115 9.74 -6.36 13.29
CA PHE A 115 10.76 -6.96 12.44
C PHE A 115 11.75 -7.78 13.28
N SER A 116 12.15 -8.94 12.77
CA SER A 116 13.25 -9.72 13.32
C SER A 116 14.01 -10.39 12.18
N VAL A 117 15.35 -10.42 12.29
CA VAL A 117 16.21 -11.11 11.31
C VAL A 117 15.83 -12.59 11.21
N CYS A 118 15.43 -13.22 12.32
CA CYS A 118 15.02 -14.62 12.34
C CYS A 118 13.75 -14.86 11.52
N SER A 119 12.73 -14.01 11.68
CA SER A 119 11.48 -14.15 10.92
C SER A 119 11.68 -13.83 9.45
N PHE A 120 12.50 -12.83 9.12
CA PHE A 120 12.88 -12.53 7.74
C PHE A 120 13.66 -13.66 7.07
N ARG A 121 14.66 -14.23 7.75
CA ARG A 121 15.42 -15.38 7.23
C ARG A 121 14.52 -16.58 6.98
N ARG A 122 13.60 -16.88 7.90
CA ARG A 122 12.64 -17.97 7.74
C ARG A 122 11.74 -17.77 6.53
N GLU A 123 11.24 -16.56 6.31
CA GLU A 123 10.45 -16.22 5.12
C GLU A 123 11.27 -16.36 3.83
N LEU A 124 12.52 -15.90 3.84
CA LEU A 124 13.43 -16.08 2.71
C LEU A 124 13.64 -17.54 2.37
N GLU A 125 13.86 -18.39 3.37
CA GLU A 125 14.03 -19.84 3.19
C GLU A 125 12.75 -20.49 2.67
N TYR A 126 11.59 -20.16 3.26
CA TYR A 126 10.29 -20.65 2.82
C TYR A 126 10.01 -20.32 1.34
N ARG A 127 10.20 -19.06 0.92
CA ARG A 127 9.99 -18.62 -0.46
C ARG A 127 10.98 -19.23 -1.45
N LYS A 128 12.22 -19.50 -1.03
CA LYS A 128 13.20 -20.22 -1.86
C LYS A 128 12.78 -21.67 -2.07
N LEU A 129 12.31 -22.34 -1.01
CA LEU A 129 11.88 -23.74 -1.07
C LEU A 129 10.63 -23.90 -1.93
N SER A 130 9.63 -23.02 -1.81
CA SER A 130 8.41 -23.06 -2.63
C SER A 130 8.67 -22.86 -4.12
N ILE A 131 9.63 -21.99 -4.47
CA ILE A 131 10.09 -21.82 -5.87
C ILE A 131 10.77 -23.10 -6.38
N SER A 132 11.56 -23.79 -5.55
CA SER A 132 12.21 -25.04 -5.95
C SER A 132 11.21 -26.19 -6.13
N ALA A 133 10.19 -26.28 -5.25
CA ALA A 133 9.16 -27.32 -5.30
C ALA A 133 8.19 -27.14 -6.48
N GLY A 134 7.83 -25.90 -6.82
CA GLY A 134 6.98 -25.60 -7.98
C GLY A 134 7.62 -25.95 -9.33
N LYS A 135 8.96 -26.10 -9.38
CA LYS A 135 9.70 -26.50 -10.59
C LYS A 135 9.75 -28.02 -10.80
N VAL A 136 9.37 -28.82 -9.79
CA VAL A 136 9.34 -30.29 -9.86
C VAL A 136 8.07 -30.79 -10.55
N ASN A 137 6.98 -30.00 -10.57
CA ASN A 137 5.70 -30.40 -11.15
C ASN A 137 5.55 -30.12 -12.66
N SER A 138 6.62 -29.72 -13.36
CA SER A 138 6.62 -29.51 -14.83
C SER A 138 7.51 -30.49 -15.59
N LEU A 139 7.91 -31.59 -14.95
CA LEU A 139 8.68 -32.69 -15.56
C LEU A 139 8.06 -34.03 -15.17
N ILE A 140 6.76 -34.20 -15.42
CA ILE A 140 6.11 -35.51 -15.54
C ILE A 140 5.09 -35.41 -16.66
#